data_AF-A0A4Y6R9R8-F1
#
_entry.id   AF-A0A4Y6R9R8-F1
#
_cell.length_a   1.000
_cell.length_b   1.000
_cell.length_c   1.000
_cell.angle_alpha   90.00
_cell.angle_beta   90.00
_cell.angle_gamma   90.00
#
_symmetry.space_group_name_H-M   'P 1'
#
loop_
_entity.id
_entity.type
_entity.pdbx_description
1 polymer ?
#
loop_
_entity_poly.entity_id
_entity_poly.type
_entity_poly.pdbx_seq_one_letter_code
_entity_poly.pdbx_strand_id
1 'polypeptide(L)'
;MEQLTELDNAVFQLRMGLDQADRCVDWAVERLRLDQEGDDLEVVLLASARGRDEVLALADVIIERYRGAQRLDEQFLAGKYIVELRAAYLAGRESVSSLDAIFTRLYPALDYPDWLTMLSRNCEYAIDVPDFERPFEDEFRYIASLWAQAEGLAAFEGEYRRQISNGHAIR
;
A
#
# COMPACT_ATOMS: atom_id res chain seq x y z
N MET A 1 17.17 -0.30 2.62
CA MET A 1 16.19 -1.08 1.84
C MET A 1 14.77 -0.71 2.20
N GLU A 2 14.38 -0.70 3.48
CA GLU A 2 13.04 -0.25 3.93
C GLU A 2 12.66 1.15 3.42
N GLN A 3 13.57 2.11 3.49
CA GLN A 3 13.29 3.47 3.02
C GLN A 3 13.03 3.57 1.52
N LEU A 4 13.63 2.74 0.67
CA LEU A 4 13.27 2.72 -0.76
C LEU A 4 11.89 2.09 -0.98
N THR A 5 11.50 1.15 -0.12
CA THR A 5 10.15 0.57 -0.15
C THR A 5 9.10 1.63 0.24
N GLU A 6 9.43 2.58 1.12
CA GLU A 6 8.55 3.73 1.42
C GLU A 6 8.32 4.59 0.18
N LEU A 7 9.38 4.89 -0.59
CA LEU A 7 9.26 5.64 -1.85
C LEU A 7 8.46 4.84 -2.90
N ASP A 8 8.74 3.55 -3.09
CA ASP A 8 7.98 2.68 -3.99
C ASP A 8 6.48 2.68 -3.62
N ASN A 9 6.16 2.62 -2.33
CA ASN A 9 4.77 2.63 -1.84
C ASN A 9 4.10 3.99 -2.05
N ALA A 10 4.81 5.10 -1.80
CA ALA A 10 4.30 6.45 -2.07
C ALA A 10 4.03 6.66 -3.57
N VAL A 11 4.92 6.19 -4.43
CA VAL A 11 4.74 6.22 -5.90
C VAL A 11 3.55 5.37 -6.33
N PHE A 12 3.40 4.17 -5.75
CA PHE A 12 2.25 3.31 -6.00
C PHE A 12 0.93 4.02 -5.67
N GLN A 13 0.82 4.59 -4.47
CA GLN A 13 -0.38 5.31 -4.04
C GLN A 13 -0.67 6.53 -4.93
N LEU A 14 0.35 7.29 -5.30
CA LEU A 14 0.22 8.43 -6.21
C LEU A 14 -0.30 7.98 -7.59
N ARG A 15 0.25 6.90 -8.17
CA ARG A 15 -0.19 6.33 -9.45
C ARG A 15 -1.65 5.90 -9.40
N MET A 16 -2.06 5.25 -8.31
CA MET A 16 -3.45 4.80 -8.08
C MET A 16 -4.41 5.95 -7.71
N GLY A 17 -3.92 7.19 -7.57
CA GLY A 17 -4.73 8.34 -7.17
C GLY A 17 -5.29 8.20 -5.75
N LEU A 18 -4.55 7.52 -4.88
CA LEU A 18 -4.89 7.30 -3.47
C LEU A 18 -4.21 8.30 -2.54
N ASP A 19 -3.15 8.96 -3.01
CA ASP A 19 -2.41 9.97 -2.24
C ASP A 19 -1.90 11.10 -3.14
N GLN A 20 -1.40 12.17 -2.51
CA GLN A 20 -0.79 13.33 -3.14
C GLN A 20 0.73 13.15 -3.32
N ALA A 21 1.30 14.02 -4.16
CA ALA A 21 2.74 14.03 -4.44
C ALA A 21 3.60 14.30 -3.20
N ASP A 22 3.04 14.96 -2.18
CA ASP A 22 3.73 15.40 -0.97
C ASP A 22 4.46 14.26 -0.26
N ARG A 23 3.92 13.04 -0.24
CA ARG A 23 4.56 11.91 0.45
C ARG A 23 5.89 11.49 -0.17
N CYS A 24 6.04 11.62 -1.49
CA CYS A 24 7.31 11.38 -2.18
C CYS A 24 8.31 12.54 -1.93
N VAL A 25 7.79 13.77 -1.83
CA VAL A 25 8.59 14.97 -1.52
C VAL A 25 9.12 14.89 -0.08
N ASP A 26 8.26 14.55 0.87
CA ASP A 26 8.60 14.40 2.29
C ASP A 26 9.68 13.34 2.50
N TRP A 27 9.59 12.22 1.76
CA TRP A 27 10.64 11.21 1.75
C TRP A 27 11.99 11.80 1.33
N ALA A 28 12.02 12.58 0.24
CA ALA A 28 13.26 13.19 -0.25
C ALA A 28 13.80 14.25 0.72
N VAL A 29 12.92 15.09 1.29
CA VAL A 29 13.28 16.09 2.30
C VAL A 29 13.91 15.43 3.52
N GLU A 30 13.34 14.33 4.00
CA GLU A 30 13.87 13.60 5.16
C GLU A 30 15.24 12.98 4.87
N ARG A 31 15.45 12.43 3.67
CA ARG A 31 16.76 11.88 3.24
C ARG A 31 17.85 12.94 3.22
N LEU A 32 17.54 14.14 2.71
CA LEU A 32 18.45 15.28 2.73
C LEU A 32 18.71 15.78 4.16
N ARG A 33 17.66 15.84 5.00
CA ARG A 33 17.78 16.26 6.41
C ARG A 33 18.72 15.37 7.20
N LEU A 34 18.73 14.07 6.91
CA LEU A 34 19.57 13.07 7.56
C LEU A 34 20.98 12.98 6.97
N ASP A 35 21.32 13.80 5.96
CA ASP A 35 22.59 13.78 5.24
C ASP A 35 22.92 12.39 4.65
N GLN A 36 21.88 11.65 4.24
CA GLN A 36 22.02 10.26 3.79
C GLN A 36 22.28 10.10 2.29
N GLU A 37 22.05 11.15 1.49
CA GLU A 37 22.16 11.15 0.03
C GLU A 37 23.17 12.16 -0.52
N GLY A 38 23.80 12.96 0.34
CA GLY A 38 24.75 14.00 -0.07
C GLY A 38 24.17 14.95 -1.13
N ASP A 39 24.86 15.06 -2.27
CA ASP A 39 24.50 15.90 -3.42
C ASP A 39 23.72 15.14 -4.52
N ASP A 40 22.96 14.08 -4.18
CA ASP A 40 22.12 13.40 -5.19
C ASP A 40 21.09 14.39 -5.77
N LEU A 41 21.36 14.83 -6.99
CA LEU A 41 20.61 15.87 -7.67
C LEU A 41 19.13 15.49 -7.81
N GLU A 42 18.82 14.24 -8.11
CA GLU A 42 17.44 13.80 -8.28
C GLU A 42 16.68 13.78 -6.96
N VAL A 43 17.35 13.45 -5.85
CA VAL A 43 16.75 13.57 -4.50
C VAL A 43 16.51 15.05 -4.16
N VAL A 44 17.47 15.93 -4.47
CA VAL A 44 17.31 17.38 -4.28
C VAL A 44 16.15 17.94 -5.12
N LEU A 45 16.06 17.54 -6.38
CA LEU A 45 14.98 17.95 -7.28
C LEU A 45 13.63 17.42 -6.78
N LEU A 46 13.56 16.16 -6.34
CA LEU A 46 12.34 15.55 -5.80
C LEU A 46 11.85 16.31 -4.56
N ALA A 47 12.74 16.70 -3.65
CA ALA A 47 12.40 17.51 -2.48
C ALA A 47 11.83 18.90 -2.83
N SER A 48 12.09 19.39 -4.03
CA SER A 48 11.61 20.68 -4.53
C SER A 48 10.42 20.59 -5.49
N ALA A 49 10.07 19.37 -5.93
CA ALA A 49 9.04 19.13 -6.93
C ALA A 49 7.66 19.62 -6.45
N ARG A 50 6.80 19.98 -7.40
CA ARG A 50 5.45 20.51 -7.11
C ARG A 50 4.35 19.84 -7.92
N GLY A 51 4.69 19.20 -9.03
CA GLY A 51 3.75 18.53 -9.91
C GLY A 51 3.76 17.02 -9.74
N ARG A 52 2.58 16.38 -9.87
CA ARG A 52 2.45 14.92 -9.88
C ARG A 52 3.37 14.25 -10.91
N ASP A 53 3.36 14.74 -12.15
CA ASP A 53 4.14 14.13 -13.23
C ASP A 53 5.64 14.29 -13.02
N GLU A 54 6.06 15.43 -12.49
CA GLU A 54 7.44 15.72 -12.11
C GLU A 54 7.91 14.79 -10.97
N VAL A 55 7.09 14.66 -9.91
CA VAL A 55 7.36 13.76 -8.79
C VAL A 55 7.49 12.32 -9.26
N LEU A 56 6.56 11.84 -10.11
CA LEU A 56 6.61 10.48 -10.63
C LEU A 56 7.86 10.24 -11.47
N ALA A 57 8.21 11.17 -12.37
CA ALA A 57 9.39 11.05 -13.20
C ALA A 57 10.68 11.00 -12.37
N LEU A 58 10.81 11.87 -11.36
CA LEU A 58 11.99 11.91 -10.50
C LEU A 58 12.08 10.67 -9.61
N ALA A 59 10.97 10.27 -8.98
CA ALA A 59 10.93 9.07 -8.15
C ALA A 59 11.24 7.80 -8.96
N ASP A 60 10.79 7.73 -10.22
CA ASP A 60 11.11 6.61 -11.12
C ASP A 60 12.61 6.52 -11.41
N VAL A 61 13.28 7.65 -11.67
CA VAL A 61 14.73 7.69 -11.88
C VAL A 61 15.50 7.26 -10.62
N ILE A 62 15.06 7.73 -9.45
CA ILE A 62 15.66 7.36 -8.16
C ILE A 62 15.51 5.84 -7.93
N ILE A 63 14.29 5.31 -8.04
CA ILE A 63 14.03 3.88 -7.83
C ILE A 63 14.86 3.03 -8.80
N GLU A 64 14.90 3.39 -10.08
CA GLU A 64 15.68 2.67 -11.09
C GLU A 64 17.19 2.72 -10.80
N ARG A 65 17.71 3.85 -10.31
CA ARG A 65 19.13 3.96 -9.94
C ARG A 65 19.49 3.04 -8.77
N TYR A 66 18.67 3.03 -7.73
CA TYR A 66 18.98 2.29 -6.50
C TYR A 66 18.64 0.80 -6.60
N ARG A 67 17.65 0.40 -7.39
CA ARG A 67 17.20 -1.01 -7.55
C ARG A 67 17.52 -1.61 -8.91
N GLY A 68 17.99 -0.82 -9.88
CA GLY A 68 18.04 -1.21 -11.28
C GLY A 68 16.64 -1.26 -11.90
N ALA A 69 16.51 -1.97 -13.02
CA ALA A 69 15.22 -2.20 -13.69
C ALA A 69 14.23 -3.06 -12.86
N GLN A 70 14.65 -3.57 -11.70
CA GLN A 70 13.85 -4.43 -10.86
C GLN A 70 12.99 -3.61 -9.90
N ARG A 71 11.73 -3.41 -10.28
CA ARG A 71 10.71 -2.84 -9.41
C ARG A 71 10.05 -3.89 -8.53
N LEU A 72 9.49 -3.43 -7.41
CA LEU A 72 8.63 -4.26 -6.58
C LEU A 72 7.32 -4.56 -7.33
N ASP A 73 6.82 -5.77 -7.10
CA ASP A 73 5.53 -6.22 -7.63
C ASP A 73 4.38 -5.35 -7.10
N GLU A 74 3.40 -5.02 -7.96
CA GLU A 74 2.30 -4.13 -7.59
C GLU A 74 1.42 -4.73 -6.48
N GLN A 75 1.22 -6.04 -6.46
CA GLN A 75 0.49 -6.69 -5.37
C GLN A 75 1.29 -6.65 -4.06
N PHE A 76 2.63 -6.73 -4.13
CA PHE A 76 3.46 -6.55 -2.94
C PHE A 76 3.34 -5.12 -2.37
N LEU A 77 3.37 -4.10 -3.24
CA LEU A 77 3.18 -2.71 -2.82
C LEU A 77 1.78 -2.47 -2.25
N ALA A 78 0.74 -2.99 -2.91
CA ALA A 78 -0.61 -2.97 -2.40
C ALA A 78 -0.70 -3.65 -1.02
N GLY A 79 -0.06 -4.81 -0.86
CA GLY A 79 0.03 -5.52 0.42
C GLY A 79 0.61 -4.66 1.54
N LYS A 80 1.71 -3.94 1.29
CA LYS A 80 2.28 -3.01 2.27
C LYS A 80 1.33 -1.84 2.56
N TYR A 81 0.64 -1.33 1.56
CA TYR A 81 -0.39 -0.31 1.76
C TYR A 81 -1.57 -0.82 2.61
N ILE A 82 -2.00 -2.07 2.46
CA ILE A 82 -3.03 -2.70 3.32
C ILE A 82 -2.59 -2.69 4.80
N VAL A 83 -1.30 -2.88 5.09
CA VAL A 83 -0.75 -2.78 6.46
C VAL A 83 -0.88 -1.35 7.00
N GLU A 84 -0.54 -0.35 6.19
CA GLU A 84 -0.68 1.07 6.57
C GLU A 84 -2.15 1.45 6.80
N LEU A 85 -3.04 1.03 5.91
CA LEU A 85 -4.48 1.24 6.04
C LEU A 85 -5.03 0.63 7.32
N ARG A 86 -4.55 -0.57 7.68
CA ARG A 86 -4.95 -1.19 8.94
C ARG A 86 -4.54 -0.35 10.14
N ALA A 87 -3.30 0.15 10.15
CA ALA A 87 -2.83 1.02 11.23
C ALA A 87 -3.63 2.33 11.29
N ALA A 88 -3.95 2.93 10.14
CA ALA A 88 -4.76 4.14 10.05
C ALA A 88 -6.20 3.91 10.52
N TYR A 89 -6.80 2.78 10.18
CA TYR A 89 -8.13 2.36 10.63
C TYR A 89 -8.18 2.18 12.15
N LEU A 90 -7.21 1.45 12.73
CA LEU A 90 -7.11 1.30 14.19
C LEU A 90 -6.87 2.63 14.92
N ALA A 91 -6.22 3.60 14.27
CA ALA A 91 -6.03 4.95 14.79
C ALA A 91 -7.25 5.88 14.57
N GLY A 92 -8.33 5.38 13.94
CA GLY A 92 -9.53 6.16 13.63
C GLY A 92 -9.35 7.20 12.50
N ARG A 93 -8.26 7.11 11.74
CA ARG A 93 -8.03 7.98 10.57
C ARG A 93 -8.73 7.48 9.30
N GLU A 94 -8.91 6.16 9.21
CA GLU A 94 -9.72 5.52 8.18
C GLU A 94 -10.99 4.94 8.80
N SER A 95 -12.05 4.92 8.02
CA SER A 95 -13.36 4.33 8.34
C SER A 95 -13.65 3.17 7.41
N VAL A 96 -14.63 2.33 7.75
CA VAL A 96 -15.07 1.23 6.85
C VAL A 96 -15.46 1.77 5.47
N SER A 97 -16.17 2.90 5.42
CA SER A 97 -16.58 3.52 4.15
C SER A 97 -15.41 4.05 3.32
N SER A 98 -14.38 4.63 3.94
CA SER A 98 -13.20 5.08 3.20
C SER A 98 -12.34 3.92 2.73
N LEU A 99 -12.23 2.86 3.53
CA LEU A 99 -11.54 1.62 3.14
C LEU A 99 -12.25 0.92 1.98
N ASP A 100 -13.58 0.84 1.98
CA ASP A 100 -14.34 0.25 0.88
C ASP A 100 -14.08 0.99 -0.45
N ALA A 101 -14.07 2.33 -0.43
CA ALA A 101 -13.76 3.13 -1.61
C ALA A 101 -12.34 2.86 -2.15
N ILE A 102 -11.38 2.64 -1.24
CA ILE A 102 -9.99 2.30 -1.59
C ILE A 102 -9.92 0.88 -2.16
N PHE A 103 -10.52 -0.10 -1.48
CA PHE A 103 -10.50 -1.50 -1.91
C PHE A 103 -11.21 -1.70 -3.25
N THR A 104 -12.34 -1.02 -3.47
CA THR A 104 -13.07 -1.01 -4.76
C THR A 104 -12.19 -0.50 -5.91
N ARG A 105 -11.26 0.42 -5.64
CA ARG A 105 -10.30 0.91 -6.64
C ARG A 105 -9.13 -0.06 -6.84
N LEU A 106 -8.58 -0.58 -5.76
CA LEU A 106 -7.41 -1.47 -5.80
C LEU A 106 -7.73 -2.81 -6.45
N TYR A 107 -8.89 -3.39 -6.18
CA TYR A 107 -9.23 -4.74 -6.61
C TYR A 107 -9.13 -4.97 -8.13
N PRO A 108 -9.76 -4.15 -9.00
CA PRO A 108 -9.57 -4.27 -10.44
C PRO A 108 -8.19 -3.79 -10.92
N ALA A 109 -7.57 -2.82 -10.24
CA ALA A 109 -6.25 -2.31 -10.62
C ALA A 109 -5.15 -3.37 -10.47
N LEU A 110 -5.35 -4.35 -9.57
CA LEU A 110 -4.43 -5.46 -9.31
C LEU A 110 -4.83 -6.76 -10.02
N ASP A 111 -5.75 -6.70 -10.99
CA ASP A 111 -6.28 -7.86 -11.71
C ASP A 111 -6.96 -8.90 -10.80
N TYR A 112 -7.78 -8.41 -9.86
CA TYR A 112 -8.68 -9.21 -9.02
C TYR A 112 -7.98 -10.30 -8.18
N PRO A 113 -6.98 -9.96 -7.35
CA PRO A 113 -6.22 -10.96 -6.63
C PRO A 113 -7.08 -11.69 -5.58
N ASP A 114 -6.95 -13.01 -5.52
CA ASP A 114 -7.74 -13.88 -4.63
C ASP A 114 -7.73 -13.40 -3.17
N TRP A 115 -6.58 -12.94 -2.67
CA TRP A 115 -6.39 -12.52 -1.29
C TRP A 115 -7.14 -11.25 -0.90
N LEU A 116 -7.50 -10.39 -1.86
CA LEU A 116 -8.23 -9.15 -1.61
C LEU A 116 -9.75 -9.37 -1.66
N THR A 117 -10.20 -10.44 -2.32
CA THR A 117 -11.62 -10.73 -2.57
C THR A 117 -12.47 -10.73 -1.30
N MET A 118 -12.06 -11.48 -0.28
CA MET A 118 -12.86 -11.60 0.96
C MET A 118 -12.81 -10.31 1.77
N LEU A 119 -11.65 -9.65 1.81
CA LEU A 119 -11.46 -8.39 2.50
C LEU A 119 -12.36 -7.29 1.91
N SER A 120 -12.35 -7.12 0.58
CA SER A 120 -13.22 -6.17 -0.12
C SER A 120 -14.69 -6.45 0.13
N ARG A 121 -15.13 -7.71 -0.06
CA ARG A 121 -16.51 -8.12 0.16
C ARG A 121 -16.98 -7.84 1.59
N ASN A 122 -16.19 -8.25 2.58
CA ASN A 122 -16.58 -8.06 3.98
C ASN A 122 -16.60 -6.58 4.35
N CYS A 123 -15.67 -5.78 3.82
CA CYS A 123 -15.65 -4.34 4.04
C CYS A 123 -16.88 -3.65 3.47
N GLU A 124 -17.28 -3.99 2.23
CA GLU A 124 -18.47 -3.45 1.57
C GLU A 124 -19.72 -3.69 2.45
N TYR A 125 -19.93 -4.93 2.89
CA TYR A 125 -21.09 -5.25 3.72
C TYR A 125 -21.02 -4.65 5.13
N ALA A 126 -19.83 -4.49 5.71
CA ALA A 126 -19.68 -3.93 7.05
C ALA A 126 -20.12 -2.45 7.14
N ILE A 127 -20.33 -1.76 6.02
CA ILE A 127 -20.90 -0.39 6.00
C ILE A 127 -22.32 -0.39 6.56
N ASP A 128 -23.16 -1.34 6.13
CA ASP A 128 -24.60 -1.32 6.36
C ASP A 128 -25.16 -2.56 7.07
N VAL A 129 -24.36 -3.62 7.21
CA VAL A 129 -24.77 -4.91 7.80
C VAL A 129 -23.93 -5.20 9.05
N PRO A 130 -24.45 -4.97 10.27
CA PRO A 130 -23.69 -5.13 11.52
C PRO A 130 -23.03 -6.48 11.70
N ASP A 131 -23.65 -7.56 11.19
CA ASP A 131 -23.09 -8.90 11.30
C ASP A 131 -21.73 -9.04 10.59
N PHE A 132 -21.41 -8.17 9.63
CA PHE A 132 -20.13 -8.15 8.90
C PHE A 132 -19.01 -7.39 9.59
N GLU A 133 -19.27 -6.66 10.68
CA GLU A 133 -18.24 -5.91 11.40
C GLU A 133 -17.09 -6.84 11.84
N ARG A 134 -17.42 -7.91 12.57
CA ARG A 134 -16.41 -8.87 13.05
C ARG A 134 -15.74 -9.67 11.91
N PRO A 135 -16.48 -10.25 10.93
CA PRO A 135 -15.92 -10.82 9.71
C PRO A 135 -14.91 -9.94 8.98
N PHE A 136 -15.21 -8.64 8.86
CA PHE A 136 -14.31 -7.66 8.26
C PHE A 136 -13.04 -7.47 9.11
N GLU A 137 -13.19 -7.26 10.42
CA GLU A 137 -12.06 -7.11 11.34
C GLU A 137 -11.12 -8.32 11.34
N ASP A 138 -11.70 -9.52 11.35
CA ASP A 138 -10.95 -10.78 11.36
C ASP A 138 -10.16 -10.96 10.04
N GLU A 139 -10.79 -10.68 8.89
CA GLU A 139 -10.12 -10.76 7.59
C GLU A 139 -9.06 -9.66 7.41
N PHE A 140 -9.37 -8.42 7.77
CA PHE A 140 -8.43 -7.30 7.63
C PHE A 140 -7.19 -7.53 8.48
N ARG A 141 -7.37 -8.01 9.71
CA ARG A 141 -6.26 -8.43 10.56
C ARG A 141 -5.45 -9.56 9.93
N TYR A 142 -6.11 -10.61 9.42
CA TYR A 142 -5.42 -11.75 8.83
C TYR A 142 -4.54 -11.34 7.64
N ILE A 143 -5.11 -10.65 6.66
CA ILE A 143 -4.41 -10.21 5.45
C ILE A 143 -3.27 -9.24 5.79
N ALA A 144 -3.52 -8.23 6.63
CA ALA A 144 -2.50 -7.27 7.01
C ALA A 144 -1.35 -7.94 7.79
N SER A 145 -1.64 -8.90 8.67
CA SER A 145 -0.59 -9.61 9.42
C SER A 145 0.30 -10.46 8.52
N LEU A 146 -0.23 -11.06 7.45
CA LEU A 146 0.57 -11.77 6.44
C LEU A 146 1.44 -10.80 5.64
N TRP A 147 0.85 -9.72 5.12
CA TRP A 147 1.61 -8.72 4.35
C TRP A 147 2.67 -7.99 5.17
N ALA A 148 2.45 -7.79 6.47
CA ALA A 148 3.46 -7.20 7.35
C ALA A 148 4.76 -8.02 7.37
N GLN A 149 4.65 -9.35 7.31
CA GLN A 149 5.79 -10.28 7.39
C GLN A 149 6.35 -10.66 6.02
N ALA A 150 5.54 -10.58 4.97
CA ALA A 150 5.97 -10.97 3.63
C ALA A 150 7.07 -10.03 3.09
N GLU A 151 8.09 -10.62 2.46
CA GLU A 151 9.16 -9.90 1.75
C GLU A 151 8.90 -9.80 0.23
N GLY A 152 7.82 -10.41 -0.25
CA GLY A 152 7.40 -10.41 -1.65
C GLY A 152 6.07 -11.15 -1.84
N LEU A 153 5.50 -11.08 -3.05
CA LEU A 153 4.25 -11.76 -3.39
C LEU A 153 4.35 -13.27 -3.16
N ALA A 154 5.42 -13.93 -3.62
CA ALA A 154 5.61 -15.37 -3.45
C ALA A 154 5.67 -15.80 -1.96
N ALA A 155 6.26 -14.97 -1.10
CA ALA A 155 6.31 -15.25 0.35
C ALA A 155 4.91 -15.15 0.97
N PHE A 156 4.14 -14.14 0.56
CA PHE A 156 2.74 -14.01 0.97
C PHE A 156 1.90 -15.20 0.49
N GLU A 157 1.99 -15.58 -0.78
CA GLU A 157 1.24 -16.70 -1.35
C GLU A 157 1.60 -18.05 -0.68
N GLY A 158 2.85 -18.21 -0.25
CA GLY A 158 3.30 -19.38 0.50
C GLY A 158 2.60 -19.55 1.86
N GLU A 159 2.21 -18.46 2.50
CA GLU A 159 1.55 -18.44 3.81
C GLU A 159 0.04 -18.23 3.75
N TYR A 160 -0.46 -17.60 2.68
CA TYR A 160 -1.88 -17.36 2.50
C TYR A 160 -2.66 -18.69 2.41
N ARG A 161 -3.76 -18.76 3.16
CA ARG A 161 -4.66 -19.92 3.20
C ARG A 161 -6.07 -19.44 2.97
N ARG A 162 -6.58 -19.66 1.75
CA ARG A 162 -7.96 -19.32 1.38
C ARG A 162 -9.01 -19.92 2.32
N GLN A 163 -8.72 -21.07 2.94
CA GLN A 163 -9.59 -21.70 3.94
C GLN A 163 -9.81 -20.81 5.18
N ILE A 164 -8.80 -20.04 5.59
CA ILE A 164 -8.91 -19.10 6.71
C ILE A 164 -9.82 -17.94 6.29
N SER A 165 -9.57 -17.30 5.14
CA SER A 165 -10.45 -16.24 4.61
C SER A 165 -11.92 -16.70 4.47
N ASN A 166 -12.14 -17.92 3.97
CA ASN A 166 -13.49 -18.49 3.90
C ASN A 166 -14.15 -18.69 5.27
N GLY A 167 -13.35 -18.88 6.33
CA GLY A 167 -13.82 -18.92 7.72
C GLY A 167 -14.30 -17.57 8.24
N HIS A 168 -13.89 -16.47 7.61
CA HIS A 168 -14.37 -15.12 7.89
C HIS A 168 -15.56 -14.71 7.01
N ALA A 169 -16.15 -15.63 6.24
CA ALA A 169 -17.40 -15.35 5.54
C ALA A 169 -18.60 -15.58 6.46
N ILE A 170 -19.61 -14.71 6.36
CA ILE A 170 -20.95 -15.00 6.91
C ILE A 170 -21.63 -16.02 5.99
N ARG A 171 -22.25 -17.03 6.61
CA ARG A 171 -23.00 -18.10 5.95
C ARG A 171 -24.48 -17.74 5.81
#